data_AF-A0A081RRN2-F1
#
_entry.id   AF-A0A081RRN2-F1
#
_cell.length_a   1.000
_cell.length_b   1.000
_cell.length_c   1.000
_cell.angle_alpha   90.00
_cell.angle_beta   90.00
_cell.angle_gamma   90.00
#
_symmetry.space_group_name_H-M   'P 1'
#
loop_
_entity.id
_entity.type
_entity.pdbx_description
1 polymer ?
#
loop_
_entity_poly.entity_id
_entity_poly.type
_entity_poly.pdbx_seq_one_letter_code
_entity_poly.pdbx_strand_id
1 'polypeptide(L)'
;KNLAGELSHASKPLLSNAKPDTHAVTRLIEKEKLYAGKGTINQQYLKEMSKNGVKFSPENVLRAEKLADGKIVFLEKGNSSAGLQHIVERHANDFAKIGVSESQIPNIVMDAVSKGKVVGYQGKGTGRPIYEITINGQKQRIAVTTGSNGFIVGANPAGSK
;
A
#
# COMPACT_ATOMS: atom_id res chain seq x y z
N LYS A 1 -54.78 8.43 -26.53
CA LYS A 1 -54.91 8.15 -25.09
C LYS A 1 -53.71 7.26 -24.72
N ASN A 2 -52.53 7.87 -24.58
CA ASN A 2 -51.86 8.25 -23.31
C ASN A 2 -51.38 7.02 -22.54
N LEU A 3 -50.21 6.93 -21.89
CA LEU A 3 -48.88 7.57 -21.89
C LEU A 3 -48.16 6.88 -20.71
N ALA A 4 -46.85 6.58 -20.83
CA ALA A 4 -45.91 6.24 -19.74
C ALA A 4 -46.11 4.87 -19.02
N GLY A 5 -45.09 4.17 -18.53
CA GLY A 5 -43.67 4.47 -18.43
C GLY A 5 -42.93 3.34 -17.67
N GLU A 6 -41.69 3.12 -18.09
CA GLU A 6 -40.50 2.83 -17.28
C GLU A 6 -40.32 1.53 -16.48
N LEU A 7 -39.17 0.94 -16.80
CA LEU A 7 -38.30 0.04 -16.05
C LEU A 7 -38.16 0.47 -14.57
N SER A 8 -38.27 -0.49 -13.64
CA SER A 8 -37.71 -0.36 -12.28
C SER A 8 -37.11 -1.71 -11.87
N HIS A 9 -35.78 -1.78 -11.81
CA HIS A 9 -34.96 -1.66 -10.60
C HIS A 9 -35.02 -2.87 -9.66
N ALA A 10 -33.94 -3.65 -9.67
CA ALA A 10 -32.99 -3.75 -8.54
C ALA A 10 -32.38 -5.16 -8.48
N SER A 11 -31.09 -5.25 -8.82
CA SER A 11 -30.23 -6.32 -8.32
C SER A 11 -30.31 -6.33 -6.79
N LYS A 12 -30.77 -7.45 -6.24
CA LYS A 12 -30.75 -7.73 -4.81
C LYS A 12 -29.31 -7.55 -4.29
N PRO A 13 -29.06 -6.77 -3.23
CA PRO A 13 -27.76 -6.81 -2.57
C PRO A 13 -27.61 -8.17 -1.87
N LEU A 14 -26.56 -8.91 -2.24
CA LEU A 14 -26.04 -10.02 -1.43
C LEU A 14 -25.37 -9.42 -0.18
N LEU A 15 -26.19 -9.07 0.80
CA LEU A 15 -25.78 -9.01 2.20
C LEU A 15 -26.53 -10.13 2.92
N SER A 16 -25.96 -11.34 2.86
CA SER A 16 -26.40 -12.41 3.75
C SER A 16 -26.00 -12.04 5.17
N ASN A 17 -26.98 -12.01 6.07
CA ASN A 17 -26.83 -11.79 7.51
C ASN A 17 -26.16 -13.00 8.21
N ALA A 18 -25.04 -13.49 7.69
CA ALA A 18 -24.19 -14.40 8.47
C ALA A 18 -23.59 -13.59 9.62
N LYS A 19 -23.81 -14.03 10.87
CA LYS A 19 -23.04 -13.50 12.01
C LYS A 19 -21.57 -13.62 11.63
N PRO A 20 -20.80 -12.53 11.64
CA PRO A 20 -19.42 -12.59 11.21
C PRO A 20 -18.70 -13.57 12.13
N ASP A 21 -17.94 -14.51 11.57
CA ASP A 21 -17.12 -15.43 12.34
C ASP A 21 -16.19 -14.59 13.21
N THR A 22 -16.42 -14.63 14.52
CA THR A 22 -15.68 -13.85 15.52
C THR A 22 -14.17 -14.10 15.39
N HIS A 23 -13.74 -15.29 14.95
CA HIS A 23 -12.33 -15.60 14.70
C HIS A 23 -11.80 -14.96 13.40
N ALA A 24 -12.61 -14.82 12.36
CA ALA A 24 -12.24 -14.12 11.14
C ALA A 24 -12.16 -12.61 11.38
N VAL A 25 -13.12 -12.05 12.12
CA VAL A 25 -13.12 -10.64 12.54
C VAL A 25 -11.93 -10.34 13.44
N THR A 26 -11.65 -11.21 14.42
CA THR A 26 -10.50 -11.04 15.32
C THR A 26 -9.19 -11.11 14.54
N ARG A 27 -9.02 -12.05 13.60
CA ARG A 27 -7.83 -12.13 12.73
C ARG A 27 -7.68 -10.90 11.83
N LEU A 28 -8.78 -10.35 11.30
CA LEU A 28 -8.74 -9.12 10.50
C LEU A 28 -8.33 -7.91 11.35
N ILE A 29 -8.90 -7.77 12.55
CA ILE A 29 -8.57 -6.69 13.49
C ILE A 29 -7.14 -6.81 13.99
N GLU A 30 -6.66 -8.02 14.31
CA GLU A 30 -5.28 -8.28 14.71
C GLU A 30 -4.31 -7.98 13.56
N LYS A 31 -4.67 -8.36 12.32
CA LYS A 31 -3.88 -8.03 11.12
C LYS A 31 -3.86 -6.53 10.84
N GLU A 32 -4.96 -5.81 11.03
CA GLU A 32 -4.99 -4.35 10.95
C GLU A 32 -4.16 -3.68 12.05
N LYS A 33 -4.26 -4.15 13.30
CA LYS A 33 -3.43 -3.69 14.43
C LYS A 33 -1.95 -4.01 14.22
N LEU A 34 -1.62 -5.14 13.59
CA LEU A 34 -0.26 -5.56 13.26
C LEU A 34 0.41 -4.57 12.29
N TYR A 35 -0.33 -4.00 11.34
CA TYR A 35 0.18 -2.98 10.40
C TYR A 35 0.05 -1.54 10.92
N ALA A 36 -0.73 -1.32 11.99
CA ALA A 36 -0.83 -0.03 12.70
C ALA A 36 0.41 0.33 13.54
N GLY A 37 1.46 -0.52 13.53
CA GLY A 37 2.72 -0.29 14.23
C GLY A 37 3.48 0.93 13.70
N LYS A 38 3.45 2.01 14.48
CA LYS A 38 4.08 3.35 14.30
C LYS A 38 3.42 4.24 13.23
N GLY A 39 2.54 5.12 13.71
CA GLY A 39 1.96 6.26 12.98
C GLY A 39 0.48 6.07 12.71
N THR A 40 -0.37 6.79 13.43
CA THR A 40 -1.72 7.08 12.92
C THR A 40 -1.55 7.74 11.56
N ILE A 41 -2.29 7.27 10.55
CA ILE A 41 -2.26 7.87 9.21
C ILE A 41 -2.56 9.36 9.37
N ASN A 42 -1.67 10.20 8.86
CA ASN A 42 -1.84 11.63 8.95
C ASN A 42 -3.04 12.04 8.09
N GLN A 43 -4.17 12.31 8.75
CA GLN A 43 -5.44 12.68 8.13
C GLN A 43 -5.31 13.93 7.24
N GLN A 44 -4.30 14.77 7.48
CA GLN A 44 -4.02 15.92 6.64
C GLN A 44 -3.57 15.51 5.22
N TYR A 45 -2.79 14.43 5.10
CA TYR A 45 -2.36 13.92 3.79
C TYR A 45 -3.53 13.34 3.00
N LEU A 46 -4.46 12.64 3.66
CA LEU A 46 -5.66 12.15 3.00
C LEU A 46 -6.53 13.31 2.48
N LYS A 47 -6.74 14.35 3.29
CA LYS A 47 -7.47 15.56 2.89
C LYS A 47 -6.79 16.27 1.71
N GLU A 48 -5.47 16.41 1.75
CA GLU A 48 -4.69 17.03 0.66
C GLU A 48 -4.79 16.22 -0.63
N MET A 49 -4.65 14.89 -0.56
CA MET A 49 -4.85 14.00 -1.71
C MET A 49 -6.26 14.13 -2.30
N SER A 50 -7.31 14.11 -1.47
CA SER A 50 -8.69 14.29 -1.94
C SER A 50 -8.91 15.65 -2.59
N LYS A 51 -8.39 16.72 -1.98
CA LYS A 51 -8.47 18.09 -2.53
C LYS A 51 -7.79 18.19 -3.89
N ASN A 52 -6.68 17.47 -4.08
CA ASN A 52 -5.91 17.47 -5.33
C ASN A 52 -6.42 16.44 -6.36
N GLY A 53 -7.55 15.78 -6.11
CA GLY A 53 -8.14 14.81 -7.05
C GLY A 53 -7.34 13.51 -7.20
N VAL A 54 -6.46 13.19 -6.24
CA VAL A 54 -5.76 11.90 -6.21
C VAL A 54 -6.78 10.79 -5.98
N LYS A 55 -6.75 9.76 -6.84
CA LYS A 55 -7.58 8.56 -6.66
C LYS A 55 -6.95 7.63 -5.63
N PHE A 56 -7.65 7.40 -4.53
CA PHE A 56 -7.30 6.46 -3.45
C PHE A 56 -8.57 6.03 -2.70
N SER A 57 -8.48 4.96 -1.91
CA SER A 57 -9.52 4.49 -0.99
C SER A 57 -9.08 4.79 0.46
N PRO A 58 -9.64 5.82 1.13
CA PRO A 58 -9.20 6.25 2.45
C PRO A 58 -9.09 5.13 3.50
N GLU A 59 -10.04 4.20 3.50
CA GLU A 59 -10.12 3.04 4.38
C GLU A 59 -9.07 1.95 4.11
N ASN A 60 -8.44 2.00 2.92
CA ASN A 60 -7.42 1.06 2.51
C ASN A 60 -6.00 1.63 2.65
N VAL A 61 -5.84 2.93 2.88
CA VAL A 61 -4.53 3.53 3.13
C VAL A 61 -3.94 2.95 4.42
N LEU A 62 -2.69 2.51 4.36
CA LEU A 62 -1.93 1.96 5.48
C LEU A 62 -0.78 2.88 5.90
N ARG A 63 -0.23 3.63 4.93
CA ARG A 63 0.81 4.65 5.12
C ARG A 63 0.63 5.75 4.09
N ALA A 64 0.93 6.97 4.48
CA ALA A 64 1.09 8.10 3.58
C ALA A 64 2.16 9.03 4.13
N GLU A 65 3.04 9.53 3.26
CA GLU A 65 4.09 10.47 3.62
C GLU A 65 4.21 11.56 2.56
N LYS A 66 4.49 12.78 3.01
CA LYS A 66 4.78 13.91 2.11
C LYS A 66 6.29 14.00 1.90
N LEU A 67 6.71 13.90 0.65
CA LEU A 67 8.09 14.00 0.23
C LEU A 67 8.57 15.46 0.25
N ALA A 68 9.89 15.65 0.18
CA ALA A 68 10.51 16.97 0.13
C ALA A 68 10.08 17.82 -1.08
N ASP A 69 9.70 17.18 -2.19
CA ASP A 69 9.16 17.85 -3.38
C ASP A 69 7.66 18.20 -3.27
N GLY A 70 7.06 17.95 -2.10
CA GLY A 70 5.66 18.22 -1.81
C GLY A 70 4.68 17.15 -2.30
N LYS A 71 5.13 16.13 -3.05
CA LYS A 71 4.26 15.02 -3.44
C LYS A 71 3.95 14.13 -2.25
N ILE A 72 2.74 13.59 -2.21
CA ILE A 72 2.36 12.58 -1.23
C ILE A 72 2.51 11.21 -1.88
N VAL A 73 3.26 10.33 -1.22
CA VAL A 73 3.31 8.90 -1.56
C VAL A 73 2.49 8.12 -0.55
N PHE A 74 1.82 7.07 -0.99
CA PHE A 74 0.93 6.30 -0.12
C PHE A 74 0.93 4.82 -0.48
N LEU A 75 0.71 3.99 0.53
CA LEU A 75 0.57 2.54 0.40
C LEU A 75 -0.83 2.15 0.87
N GLU A 76 -1.55 1.41 0.03
CA GLU A 76 -2.84 0.81 0.37
C GLU A 76 -2.71 -0.71 0.61
N LYS A 77 -3.76 -1.31 1.19
CA LYS A 77 -3.95 -2.77 1.26
C LYS A 77 -3.72 -3.42 -0.11
N GLY A 78 -4.31 -2.85 -1.16
CA GLY A 78 -4.10 -3.29 -2.53
C GLY A 78 -4.79 -4.61 -2.88
N ASN A 79 -4.25 -5.29 -3.88
CA ASN A 79 -4.68 -6.60 -4.39
C ASN A 79 -3.47 -7.41 -4.86
N SER A 80 -3.67 -8.57 -5.50
CA SER A 80 -2.58 -9.44 -5.97
C SER A 80 -1.66 -8.82 -7.05
N SER A 81 -2.08 -7.71 -7.66
CA SER A 81 -1.34 -7.00 -8.72
C SER A 81 -0.70 -5.69 -8.26
N ALA A 82 -1.16 -5.08 -7.16
CA ALA A 82 -0.58 -3.83 -6.65
C ALA A 82 -0.84 -3.60 -5.15
N GLY A 83 0.00 -2.81 -4.49
CA GLY A 83 -0.12 -2.45 -3.07
C GLY A 83 0.44 -3.51 -2.12
N LEU A 84 0.10 -3.43 -0.82
CA LEU A 84 0.71 -4.29 0.19
C LEU A 84 0.48 -5.78 -0.08
N GLN A 85 -0.73 -6.17 -0.49
CA GLN A 85 -1.04 -7.57 -0.78
C GLN A 85 -0.10 -8.15 -1.84
N HIS A 86 0.08 -7.47 -2.97
CA HIS A 86 1.03 -7.87 -4.02
C HIS A 86 2.47 -8.01 -3.48
N ILE A 87 2.93 -7.05 -2.68
CA ILE A 87 4.28 -7.06 -2.10
C ILE A 87 4.47 -8.28 -1.20
N VAL A 88 3.50 -8.55 -0.34
CA VAL A 88 3.54 -9.68 0.59
C VAL A 88 3.48 -11.01 -0.17
N GLU A 89 2.48 -11.20 -1.03
CA GLU A 89 2.28 -12.44 -1.79
C GLU A 89 3.48 -12.83 -2.66
N ARG A 90 4.19 -11.84 -3.22
CA ARG A 90 5.31 -12.08 -4.13
C ARG A 90 6.68 -12.03 -3.47
N HIS A 91 6.84 -11.24 -2.41
CA HIS A 91 8.16 -10.86 -1.91
C HIS A 91 8.33 -10.92 -0.39
N ALA A 92 7.34 -11.37 0.39
CA ALA A 92 7.51 -11.52 1.84
C ALA A 92 8.73 -12.39 2.20
N ASN A 93 8.92 -13.51 1.49
CA ASN A 93 10.09 -14.38 1.68
C ASN A 93 11.41 -13.70 1.31
N ASP A 94 11.42 -12.76 0.36
CA ASP A 94 12.61 -11.99 0.01
C ASP A 94 12.93 -10.95 1.09
N PHE A 95 11.93 -10.28 1.65
CA PHE A 95 12.08 -9.39 2.80
C PHE A 95 12.58 -10.13 4.04
N ALA A 96 12.09 -11.35 4.27
CA ALA A 96 12.54 -12.18 5.39
C ALA A 96 14.04 -12.49 5.31
N LYS A 97 14.60 -12.70 4.10
CA LYS A 97 16.05 -12.93 3.90
C LYS A 97 16.92 -11.76 4.34
N ILE A 98 16.39 -10.54 4.38
CA ILE A 98 17.08 -9.35 4.88
C ILE A 98 16.65 -8.96 6.30
N GLY A 99 15.99 -9.86 7.02
CA GLY A 99 15.58 -9.66 8.42
C GLY A 99 14.38 -8.73 8.60
N VAL A 100 13.52 -8.60 7.59
CA VAL A 100 12.28 -7.81 7.64
C VAL A 100 11.07 -8.74 7.70
N SER A 101 10.30 -8.69 8.80
CA SER A 101 9.04 -9.43 8.91
C SER A 101 7.94 -8.81 8.06
N GLU A 102 6.91 -9.59 7.71
CA GLU A 102 5.74 -9.06 6.96
C GLU A 102 5.11 -7.82 7.58
N SER A 103 5.02 -7.78 8.91
CA SER A 103 4.47 -6.64 9.66
C SER A 103 5.31 -5.36 9.53
N GLN A 104 6.60 -5.49 9.23
CA GLN A 104 7.51 -4.35 9.03
C GLN A 104 7.50 -3.83 7.59
N ILE A 105 7.07 -4.63 6.61
CA ILE A 105 7.10 -4.27 5.18
C ILE A 105 6.47 -2.90 4.89
N PRO A 106 5.27 -2.55 5.41
CA PRO A 106 4.67 -1.23 5.12
C PRO A 106 5.57 -0.05 5.52
N ASN A 107 6.19 -0.13 6.70
CA ASN A 107 7.12 0.88 7.18
C ASN A 107 8.39 0.93 6.34
N ILE A 108 9.02 -0.23 6.10
CA ILE A 108 10.27 -0.31 5.34
C ILE A 108 10.11 0.23 3.92
N VAL A 109 9.00 -0.10 3.26
CA VAL A 109 8.70 0.39 1.91
C VAL A 109 8.44 1.90 1.91
N MET A 110 7.72 2.40 2.91
CA MET A 110 7.49 3.84 3.04
C MET A 110 8.78 4.61 3.36
N ASP A 111 9.62 4.10 4.26
CA ASP A 111 10.92 4.67 4.60
C ASP A 111 11.87 4.67 3.39
N ALA A 112 11.84 3.61 2.58
CA ALA A 112 12.61 3.55 1.35
C ALA A 112 12.31 4.74 0.43
N VAL A 113 11.03 5.03 0.18
CA VAL A 113 10.62 6.11 -0.74
C VAL A 113 10.77 7.50 -0.11
N SER A 114 10.50 7.64 1.19
CA SER A 114 10.47 8.94 1.87
C SER A 114 11.83 9.41 2.40
N LYS A 115 12.72 8.48 2.76
CA LYS A 115 14.00 8.77 3.43
C LYS A 115 15.20 8.17 2.70
N GLY A 116 14.97 7.18 1.83
CA GLY A 116 16.04 6.46 1.16
C GLY A 116 16.76 7.28 0.11
N LYS A 117 18.04 6.96 -0.09
CA LYS A 117 18.85 7.52 -1.17
C LYS A 117 18.67 6.67 -2.42
N VAL A 118 18.31 7.27 -3.56
CA VAL A 118 18.31 6.56 -4.84
C VAL A 118 19.75 6.22 -5.23
N VAL A 119 20.04 4.92 -5.43
CA VAL A 119 21.38 4.39 -5.75
C VAL A 119 21.42 3.61 -7.07
N GLY A 120 20.30 3.49 -7.76
CA GLY A 120 20.22 2.79 -9.04
C GLY A 120 18.78 2.57 -9.48
N TYR A 121 18.61 1.82 -10.57
CA TYR A 121 17.32 1.49 -11.15
C TYR A 121 17.28 0.02 -11.59
N GLN A 122 16.12 -0.64 -11.43
CA GLN A 122 15.87 -2.03 -11.84
C GLN A 122 14.90 -2.07 -13.04
N GLY A 123 15.12 -2.96 -14.01
CA GLY A 123 14.20 -3.18 -15.14
C GLY A 123 14.49 -2.33 -16.38
N LYS A 124 13.57 -2.33 -17.35
CA LYS A 124 13.68 -1.60 -18.64
C LYS A 124 12.95 -0.24 -18.57
N GLY A 125 13.25 0.66 -19.51
CA GLY A 125 12.61 1.98 -19.62
C GLY A 125 13.07 2.95 -18.53
N THR A 126 12.15 3.74 -17.96
CA THR A 126 12.45 4.60 -16.79
C THR A 126 12.90 3.80 -15.57
N GLY A 127 12.70 2.48 -15.58
CA GLY A 127 13.10 1.57 -14.53
C GLY A 127 12.41 1.86 -13.20
N ARG A 128 12.73 1.02 -12.22
CA ARG A 128 12.24 1.11 -10.86
C ARG A 128 13.36 1.61 -9.96
N PRO A 129 13.23 2.80 -9.33
CA PRO A 129 14.24 3.31 -8.43
C PRO A 129 14.60 2.31 -7.32
N ILE A 130 15.89 2.18 -7.06
CA ILE A 130 16.46 1.40 -5.96
C ILE A 130 16.89 2.38 -4.88
N TYR A 131 16.28 2.28 -3.71
CA TYR A 131 16.57 3.10 -2.55
C TYR A 131 17.50 2.35 -1.59
N GLU A 132 18.57 2.99 -1.14
CA GLU A 132 19.39 2.53 -0.03
C GLU A 132 18.86 3.11 1.29
N ILE A 133 18.55 2.23 2.24
CA ILE A 133 18.14 2.56 3.61
C ILE A 133 18.91 1.71 4.62
N THR A 134 18.89 2.12 5.89
CA THR A 134 19.48 1.31 6.97
C THR A 134 18.39 0.52 7.67
N ILE A 135 18.51 -0.81 7.67
CA ILE A 135 17.62 -1.74 8.38
C ILE A 135 18.49 -2.55 9.34
N ASN A 136 18.16 -2.54 10.63
CA ASN A 136 18.92 -3.27 11.66
C ASN A 136 20.42 -2.95 11.65
N GLY A 137 20.79 -1.68 11.40
CA GLY A 137 22.18 -1.23 11.33
C GLY A 137 22.92 -1.58 10.03
N GLN A 138 22.28 -2.29 9.09
CA GLN A 138 22.87 -2.65 7.80
C GLN A 138 22.25 -1.88 6.65
N LYS A 139 23.07 -1.50 5.67
CA LYS A 139 22.60 -0.92 4.42
C LYS A 139 21.86 -1.99 3.61
N GLN A 140 20.61 -1.70 3.28
CA GLN A 140 19.76 -2.55 2.45
C GLN A 140 19.26 -1.74 1.26
N ARG A 141 19.02 -2.43 0.15
CA ARG A 141 18.51 -1.83 -1.08
C ARG A 141 17.11 -2.33 -1.36
N ILE A 142 16.16 -1.42 -1.48
CA ILE A 142 14.76 -1.75 -1.78
C ILE A 142 14.40 -1.07 -3.09
N ALA A 143 14.03 -1.85 -4.09
CA ALA A 143 13.44 -1.32 -5.31
C ALA A 143 11.95 -1.06 -5.06
N VAL A 144 11.44 0.12 -5.42
CA VAL A 144 10.02 0.49 -5.21
C VAL A 144 9.43 1.10 -6.47
N THR A 145 8.26 0.60 -6.88
CA THR A 145 7.46 1.14 -7.99
C THR A 145 6.37 2.02 -7.43
N THR A 146 6.37 3.29 -7.83
CA THR A 146 5.35 4.27 -7.46
C THR A 146 4.62 4.73 -8.72
N GLY A 147 3.29 4.73 -8.70
CA GLY A 147 2.47 5.31 -9.75
C GLY A 147 2.61 6.83 -9.80
N SER A 148 2.20 7.45 -10.90
CA SER A 148 2.28 8.91 -11.07
C SER A 148 1.47 9.70 -10.03
N ASN A 149 0.45 9.07 -9.43
CA ASN A 149 -0.37 9.64 -8.36
C ASN A 149 0.24 9.49 -6.95
N GLY A 150 1.42 8.86 -6.81
CA GLY A 150 2.05 8.58 -5.52
C GLY A 150 1.72 7.21 -4.91
N PHE A 151 0.86 6.41 -5.56
CA PHE A 151 0.52 5.07 -5.07
C PHE A 151 1.69 4.11 -5.19
N ILE A 152 2.06 3.43 -4.11
CA ILE A 152 3.07 2.37 -4.13
C ILE A 152 2.46 1.09 -4.69
N VAL A 153 2.88 0.74 -5.90
CA VAL A 153 2.39 -0.43 -6.65
C VAL A 153 3.08 -1.70 -6.18
N GLY A 154 4.39 -1.66 -5.93
CA GLY A 154 5.12 -2.84 -5.49
C GLY A 154 6.52 -2.51 -4.96
N ALA A 155 7.09 -3.39 -4.14
CA ALA A 155 8.42 -3.30 -3.54
C ALA A 155 9.09 -4.69 -3.50
N ASN A 156 10.41 -4.77 -3.70
CA ASN A 156 11.21 -5.94 -3.32
C ASN A 156 12.64 -5.53 -2.94
N PRO A 157 13.32 -6.31 -2.08
CA PRO A 157 14.76 -6.17 -1.89
C PRO A 157 15.51 -6.32 -3.22
N ALA A 158 16.51 -5.48 -3.44
CA ALA A 158 17.33 -5.47 -4.64
C ALA A 158 18.75 -5.95 -4.33
N GLY A 159 19.30 -6.81 -5.19
CA GLY A 159 20.67 -7.31 -5.03
C GLY A 159 20.83 -8.52 -4.10
N SER A 160 19.74 -9.04 -3.54
CA SER A 160 19.70 -10.33 -2.85
C SER A 160 19.62 -11.46 -3.89
N LYS A 161 20.76 -11.85 -4.47
CA LYS A 161 20.94 -13.13 -5.16
C LYS A 161 21.80 -14.04 -4.31
#